data_AF-A0A139SHQ3-F1
#
_entry.id   AF-A0A139SHQ3-F1
#
_cell.length_a   1.000
_cell.length_b   1.000
_cell.length_c   1.000
_cell.angle_alpha   90.00
_cell.angle_beta   90.00
_cell.angle_gamma   90.00
#
_symmetry.space_group_name_H-M   'P 1'
#
loop_
_entity.id
_entity.type
_entity.pdbx_description
1 polymer ?
#
loop_
_entity_poly.entity_id
_entity_poly.type
_entity_poly.pdbx_seq_one_letter_code
_entity_poly.pdbx_strand_id
1 'polypeptide(L)'
;MAQIELRWPTPNRAWERGEPVRAFLQHAGSGNPISGGYGSVRNGGTRFHEGIDLFPVRRDARGEALDEVFAAMSGIVRYVNTEPARSSYGRYVVLEHDAQSPAIYTLYAHLASVDSALLPDVAGELVRVRAGQVLGRMGRSAGGYTIPKARAHLHFEMGLRLTDDFERWYDARGFDDPNYHGVFNGMNLMGFDPLAFYEAHRAAAIRTVADWFAQMEPAVVLHVASRATPDFVRRYPRLLKQGAVTLGAQAGWRIECDPSGIPFAWTPLSADAVRGLKLSPGEAAIVAVDEALLGTQPAKRLVMTSSTGVPIIGPDLDAVRQLLFGREDS
;
A
#
# COMPACT_ATOMS: atom_id res chain seq x y z
N MET A 1 20.10 11.28 4.48
CA MET A 1 18.73 10.88 4.07
C MET A 1 17.77 11.90 4.64
N ALA A 2 16.70 12.25 3.93
CA ALA A 2 15.75 13.26 4.40
C ALA A 2 15.01 12.76 5.66
N GLN A 3 14.88 13.63 6.66
CA GLN A 3 14.00 13.34 7.79
C GLN A 3 12.53 13.41 7.33
N ILE A 4 11.67 12.62 7.98
CA ILE A 4 10.24 12.64 7.70
C ILE A 4 9.63 13.90 8.33
N GLU A 5 9.10 14.81 7.50
CA GLU A 5 8.16 15.85 7.93
C GLU A 5 6.73 15.31 7.77
N LEU A 6 6.15 14.79 8.86
CA LEU A 6 4.86 14.13 8.87
C LEU A 6 3.76 15.05 9.45
N ARG A 7 2.60 15.09 8.80
CA ARG A 7 1.42 15.85 9.24
C ARG A 7 0.20 14.93 9.26
N TRP A 8 -0.61 15.02 10.32
CA TRP A 8 -1.88 14.30 10.36
C TRP A 8 -2.80 14.79 9.23
N PRO A 9 -3.47 13.89 8.47
CA PRO A 9 -4.11 14.26 7.20
C PRO A 9 -5.52 14.85 7.36
N THR A 10 -5.97 15.12 8.60
CA THR A 10 -7.29 15.70 8.89
C THR A 10 -7.22 16.74 10.02
N PRO A 11 -8.25 17.57 10.23
CA PRO A 11 -8.31 18.53 11.33
C PRO A 11 -8.53 17.87 12.70
N ASN A 12 -8.85 16.57 12.74
CA ASN A 12 -9.06 15.85 13.99
C ASN A 12 -7.72 15.61 14.72
N ARG A 13 -7.44 16.43 15.72
CA ARG A 13 -6.21 16.37 16.52
C ARG A 13 -6.20 15.31 17.64
N ALA A 14 -7.20 14.42 17.71
CA ALA A 14 -7.27 13.41 18.77
C ALA A 14 -6.03 12.49 18.78
N TRP A 15 -5.55 12.06 17.61
CA TRP A 15 -4.30 11.29 17.52
C TRP A 15 -3.09 12.07 18.06
N GLU A 16 -2.93 13.35 17.69
CA GLU A 16 -1.83 14.20 18.16
C GLU A 16 -1.83 14.33 19.69
N ARG A 17 -3.01 14.35 20.31
CA ARG A 17 -3.20 14.41 21.77
C ARG A 17 -3.04 13.06 22.49
N GLY A 18 -2.78 11.97 21.76
CA GLY A 18 -2.66 10.63 22.33
C GLY A 18 -3.98 10.02 22.80
N GLU A 19 -5.11 10.47 22.25
CA GLU A 19 -6.42 9.90 22.56
C GLU A 19 -6.61 8.50 21.99
N PRO A 20 -7.52 7.66 22.53
CA PRO A 20 -7.75 6.31 22.02
C PRO A 20 -8.32 6.33 20.59
N VAL A 21 -8.12 5.24 19.83
CA VAL A 21 -8.53 5.10 18.42
C VAL A 21 -10.00 5.43 18.15
N ARG A 22 -10.90 5.24 19.12
CA ARG A 22 -12.32 5.62 19.01
C ARG A 22 -12.56 7.13 18.80
N ALA A 23 -11.57 7.96 19.11
CA ALA A 23 -11.62 9.40 18.97
C ALA A 23 -11.21 9.90 17.58
N PHE A 24 -10.78 9.01 16.67
CA PHE A 24 -10.45 9.39 15.29
C PHE A 24 -10.74 8.33 14.22
N LEU A 25 -10.82 7.03 14.55
CA LEU A 25 -11.15 5.97 13.58
C LEU A 25 -12.66 5.87 13.32
N GLN A 26 -13.02 5.87 12.03
CA GLN A 26 -14.36 5.60 11.54
C GLN A 26 -14.57 4.09 11.41
N HIS A 27 -15.49 3.51 12.19
CA HIS A 27 -15.82 2.10 12.06
C HIS A 27 -16.47 1.76 10.69
N ALA A 28 -16.22 0.56 10.18
CA ALA A 28 -16.76 0.04 8.92
C ALA A 28 -18.21 -0.50 9.03
N GLY A 29 -19.04 0.15 9.87
CA GLY A 29 -20.45 -0.23 10.09
C GLY A 29 -20.74 -1.11 11.31
N SER A 30 -19.75 -1.74 11.94
CA SER A 30 -19.94 -2.63 13.10
C SER A 30 -20.10 -1.91 14.46
N GLY A 31 -19.83 -0.60 14.52
CA GLY A 31 -19.69 0.16 15.77
C GLY A 31 -18.33 -0.01 16.46
N ASN A 32 -17.53 -1.01 16.08
CA ASN A 32 -16.18 -1.20 16.60
C ASN A 32 -15.18 -0.30 15.84
N PRO A 33 -14.55 0.70 16.49
CA PRO A 33 -13.61 1.61 15.83
C PRO A 33 -12.41 0.89 15.19
N ILE A 34 -12.00 -0.26 15.71
CA ILE A 34 -10.88 -1.06 15.15
C ILE A 34 -11.15 -1.46 13.70
N SER A 35 -12.42 -1.61 13.30
CA SER A 35 -12.78 -1.95 11.91
C SER A 35 -12.46 -0.87 10.87
N GLY A 36 -12.11 0.34 11.32
CA GLY A 36 -11.53 1.40 10.48
C GLY A 36 -10.00 1.46 10.51
N GLY A 37 -9.33 0.56 11.24
CA GLY A 37 -7.87 0.47 11.28
C GLY A 37 -7.31 -0.34 10.11
N TYR A 38 -5.99 -0.43 10.01
CA TYR A 38 -5.32 -1.23 9.00
C TYR A 38 -5.41 -2.74 9.29
N GLY A 39 -5.38 -3.55 8.23
CA GLY A 39 -5.22 -4.99 8.32
C GLY A 39 -6.53 -5.77 8.35
N SER A 40 -6.48 -6.98 8.90
CA SER A 40 -7.59 -7.94 8.98
C SER A 40 -8.57 -7.55 10.10
N VAL A 41 -9.21 -6.40 9.96
CA VAL A 41 -10.06 -5.79 11.01
C VAL A 41 -11.54 -5.69 10.64
N ARG A 42 -11.91 -6.06 9.40
CA ARG A 42 -13.28 -6.05 8.90
C ARG A 42 -13.88 -7.45 8.86
N ASN A 43 -15.21 -7.55 8.99
CA ASN A 43 -15.97 -8.81 8.91
C ASN A 43 -15.41 -9.94 9.80
N GLY A 44 -15.06 -9.62 11.05
CA GLY A 44 -14.48 -10.59 11.98
C GLY A 44 -13.08 -11.07 11.61
N GLY A 45 -12.34 -10.29 10.81
CA GLY A 45 -10.97 -10.57 10.39
C GLY A 45 -10.84 -11.23 9.01
N THR A 46 -11.95 -11.43 8.30
CA THR A 46 -11.95 -12.08 6.97
C THR A 46 -11.75 -11.11 5.80
N ARG A 47 -11.77 -9.80 6.08
CA ARG A 47 -11.55 -8.77 5.06
C ARG A 47 -10.43 -7.83 5.48
N PHE A 48 -9.42 -7.73 4.62
CA PHE A 48 -8.29 -6.83 4.81
C PHE A 48 -8.66 -5.38 4.49
N HIS A 49 -8.03 -4.45 5.19
CA HIS A 49 -8.15 -3.01 4.98
C HIS A 49 -6.76 -2.40 4.77
N GLU A 50 -6.51 -1.86 3.57
CA GLU A 50 -5.19 -1.35 3.13
C GLU A 50 -4.80 0.02 3.75
N GLY A 51 -5.62 0.56 4.64
CA GLY A 51 -5.39 1.88 5.23
C GLY A 51 -6.15 2.10 6.54
N ILE A 52 -6.34 3.36 6.90
CA ILE A 52 -7.16 3.78 8.03
C ILE A 52 -8.28 4.72 7.58
N ASP A 53 -9.43 4.58 8.23
CA ASP A 53 -10.60 5.42 7.99
C ASP A 53 -10.72 6.46 9.11
N LEU A 54 -10.66 7.75 8.76
CA LEU A 54 -10.67 8.86 9.71
C LEU A 54 -11.97 9.66 9.62
N PHE A 55 -12.73 9.77 10.71
CA PHE A 55 -14.01 10.48 10.71
C PHE A 55 -13.85 12.01 10.76
N PRO A 56 -14.85 12.78 10.26
CA PRO A 56 -14.83 14.23 10.33
C PRO A 56 -15.22 14.77 11.70
N VAL A 57 -14.66 15.92 12.08
CA VAL A 57 -15.05 16.71 13.26
C VAL A 57 -16.07 17.80 12.94
N ARG A 58 -16.29 18.15 11.66
CA ARG A 58 -17.32 19.11 11.23
C ARG A 58 -18.25 18.54 10.19
N ARG A 59 -19.53 18.90 10.31
CA ARG A 59 -20.59 18.56 9.36
C ARG A 59 -21.48 19.77 9.06
N ASP A 60 -22.06 19.80 7.87
CA ASP A 60 -23.07 20.79 7.51
C ASP A 60 -24.46 20.41 8.05
N ALA A 61 -25.46 21.27 7.82
CA ALA A 61 -26.85 21.02 8.21
C ALA A 61 -27.49 19.78 7.53
N ARG A 62 -26.89 19.28 6.44
CA ARG A 62 -27.32 18.07 5.74
C ARG A 62 -26.58 16.82 6.22
N GLY A 63 -25.64 16.96 7.15
CA GLY A 63 -24.81 15.88 7.70
C GLY A 63 -23.58 15.52 6.86
N GLU A 64 -23.25 16.29 5.82
CA GLU A 64 -22.07 16.06 4.98
C GLU A 64 -20.80 16.57 5.66
N ALA A 65 -19.67 15.88 5.45
CA ALA A 65 -18.39 16.25 6.02
C ALA A 65 -17.85 17.59 5.46
N LEU A 66 -17.31 18.43 6.35
CA LEU A 66 -16.73 19.74 5.99
C LEU A 66 -15.22 19.80 6.21
N ASP A 67 -14.61 18.72 6.67
CA ASP A 67 -13.19 18.70 6.99
C ASP A 67 -12.33 18.77 5.73
N GLU A 68 -11.31 19.62 5.76
CA GLU A 68 -10.25 19.62 4.75
C GLU A 68 -9.38 18.39 4.93
N VAL A 69 -8.83 17.87 3.83
CA VAL A 69 -7.85 16.78 3.84
C VAL A 69 -6.49 17.38 3.50
N PHE A 70 -5.48 17.03 4.27
CA PHE A 70 -4.13 17.58 4.13
C PHE A 70 -3.13 16.54 3.61
N ALA A 71 -2.15 16.99 2.83
CA ALA A 71 -1.01 16.16 2.46
C ALA A 71 -0.21 15.76 3.71
N ALA A 72 -0.07 14.46 3.94
CA ALA A 72 0.67 13.93 5.09
C ALA A 72 2.16 14.26 5.05
N MET A 73 2.73 14.34 3.85
CA MET A 73 4.12 14.71 3.59
C MET A 73 4.19 15.51 2.29
N SER A 74 5.26 16.30 2.13
CA SER A 74 5.59 16.95 0.86
C SER A 74 5.83 15.91 -0.23
N GLY A 75 5.41 16.18 -1.46
CA GLY A 75 5.52 15.21 -2.54
C GLY A 75 5.02 15.73 -3.89
N ILE A 76 4.85 14.81 -4.83
CA ILE A 76 4.32 15.07 -6.16
C ILE A 76 2.95 14.40 -6.27
N VAL A 77 1.97 15.12 -6.80
CA VAL A 77 0.68 14.55 -7.20
C VAL A 77 0.92 13.63 -8.39
N ARG A 78 0.70 12.33 -8.20
CA ARG A 78 0.89 11.32 -9.25
C ARG A 78 -0.40 10.93 -9.93
N TYR A 79 -1.51 11.01 -9.20
CA TYR A 79 -2.81 10.63 -9.74
C TYR A 79 -3.95 11.35 -9.02
N VAL A 80 -4.98 11.71 -9.77
CA VAL A 80 -6.23 12.24 -9.26
C VAL A 80 -7.38 11.57 -10.01
N ASN A 81 -8.30 10.96 -9.26
CA ASN A 81 -9.60 10.57 -9.79
C ASN A 81 -10.67 11.56 -9.32
N THR A 82 -11.28 12.29 -10.25
CA THR A 82 -12.43 13.17 -9.98
C THR A 82 -13.78 12.50 -10.27
N GLU A 83 -13.78 11.32 -10.89
CA GLU A 83 -14.97 10.55 -11.30
C GLU A 83 -15.27 9.45 -10.27
N PRO A 84 -16.13 9.71 -9.27
CA PRO A 84 -16.30 8.79 -8.14
C PRO A 84 -16.89 7.43 -8.53
N ALA A 85 -17.64 7.34 -9.63
CA ALA A 85 -18.27 6.10 -10.06
C ALA A 85 -17.26 5.05 -10.56
N ARG A 86 -16.07 5.48 -11.01
CA ARG A 86 -15.06 4.60 -11.63
C ARG A 86 -14.20 3.83 -10.63
N SER A 87 -14.31 4.12 -9.34
CA SER A 87 -13.45 3.51 -8.32
C SER A 87 -14.21 3.26 -7.03
N SER A 88 -13.94 2.13 -6.37
CA SER A 88 -14.41 1.88 -5.01
C SER A 88 -13.84 2.89 -4.00
N TYR A 89 -12.72 3.55 -4.30
CA TYR A 89 -12.19 4.69 -3.54
C TYR A 89 -13.00 5.99 -3.75
N GLY A 90 -13.88 6.04 -4.74
CA GLY A 90 -14.56 7.27 -5.15
C GLY A 90 -13.59 8.27 -5.73
N ARG A 91 -13.68 9.54 -5.32
CA ARG A 91 -12.64 10.53 -5.64
C ARG A 91 -11.45 10.31 -4.74
N TYR A 92 -10.26 10.25 -5.33
CA TYR A 92 -9.04 10.06 -4.58
C TYR A 92 -7.82 10.72 -5.23
N VAL A 93 -6.82 10.97 -4.41
CA VAL A 93 -5.52 11.53 -4.79
C VAL A 93 -4.43 10.56 -4.37
N VAL A 94 -3.44 10.34 -5.23
CA VAL A 94 -2.20 9.63 -4.87
C VAL A 94 -1.03 10.60 -4.96
N LEU A 95 -0.28 10.70 -3.86
CA LEU A 95 0.97 11.44 -3.82
C LEU A 95 2.14 10.47 -3.76
N GLU A 96 3.23 10.79 -4.43
CA GLU A 96 4.53 10.14 -4.23
C GLU A 96 5.47 11.07 -3.48
N HIS A 97 6.14 10.54 -2.46
CA HIS A 97 7.07 11.29 -1.63
C HIS A 97 8.50 11.03 -2.11
N ASP A 98 8.84 11.64 -3.24
CA ASP A 98 10.10 11.47 -3.99
C ASP A 98 11.37 11.89 -3.22
N ALA A 99 11.22 12.77 -2.22
CA ALA A 99 12.33 13.13 -1.32
C ALA A 99 12.67 12.05 -0.28
N GLN A 100 11.79 11.04 -0.10
CA GLN A 100 12.01 9.93 0.82
C GLN A 100 12.77 8.80 0.12
N SER A 101 13.46 7.97 0.91
CA SER A 101 14.24 6.84 0.38
C SER A 101 14.04 5.62 1.29
N PRO A 102 13.37 4.54 0.81
CA PRO A 102 12.64 4.48 -0.46
C PRO A 102 11.53 5.53 -0.56
N ALA A 103 11.17 5.92 -1.79
CA ALA A 103 9.96 6.70 -2.01
C ALA A 103 8.74 5.85 -1.63
N ILE A 104 7.72 6.47 -1.05
CA ILE A 104 6.45 5.83 -0.70
C ILE A 104 5.30 6.65 -1.27
N TYR A 105 4.15 6.01 -1.48
CA TYR A 105 2.93 6.70 -1.81
C TYR A 105 2.11 7.03 -0.55
N THR A 106 1.28 8.06 -0.65
CA THR A 106 0.07 8.21 0.19
C THR A 106 -1.16 8.31 -0.69
N LEU A 107 -2.27 7.71 -0.26
CA LEU A 107 -3.55 7.74 -0.95
C LEU A 107 -4.62 8.36 -0.05
N TYR A 108 -5.43 9.26 -0.61
CA TYR A 108 -6.48 10.00 0.09
C TYR A 108 -7.80 9.83 -0.64
N ALA A 109 -8.72 9.03 -0.10
CA ALA A 109 -9.93 8.60 -0.80
C ALA A 109 -11.24 9.10 -0.15
N HIS A 110 -12.34 8.77 -0.83
CA HIS A 110 -13.71 9.15 -0.49
C HIS A 110 -13.97 10.65 -0.48
N LEU A 111 -13.15 11.43 -1.20
CA LEU A 111 -13.24 12.89 -1.18
C LEU A 111 -14.57 13.40 -1.74
N ALA A 112 -15.14 14.42 -1.10
CA ALA A 112 -16.29 15.13 -1.64
C ALA A 112 -15.88 15.94 -2.88
N SER A 113 -14.70 16.57 -2.82
CA SER A 113 -14.09 17.34 -3.90
C SER A 113 -12.57 17.31 -3.76
N VAL A 114 -11.87 17.37 -4.89
CA VAL A 114 -10.42 17.56 -4.96
C VAL A 114 -10.14 19.04 -5.18
N ASP A 115 -9.09 19.58 -4.58
CA ASP A 115 -8.65 20.96 -4.82
C ASP A 115 -8.22 21.13 -6.29
N SER A 116 -8.72 22.16 -6.96
CA SER A 116 -8.40 22.41 -8.38
C SER A 116 -6.93 22.69 -8.61
N ALA A 117 -6.18 23.16 -7.61
CA ALA A 117 -4.73 23.35 -7.70
C ALA A 117 -3.96 22.03 -7.88
N LEU A 118 -4.59 20.87 -7.68
CA LEU A 118 -4.00 19.56 -7.94
C LEU A 118 -4.17 19.08 -9.38
N LEU A 119 -5.01 19.76 -10.16
CA LEU A 119 -5.28 19.41 -11.54
C LEU A 119 -4.36 20.26 -12.43
N PRO A 120 -3.35 19.67 -13.10
CA PRO A 120 -2.45 20.44 -13.93
C PRO A 120 -3.21 21.03 -15.12
N ASP A 121 -3.03 22.33 -15.39
CA ASP A 121 -3.60 23.00 -16.55
C ASP A 121 -2.97 22.50 -17.87
N VAL A 122 -1.76 21.95 -17.79
CA VAL A 122 -1.01 21.39 -18.92
C VAL A 122 -0.81 19.89 -18.71
N ALA A 123 -1.25 19.10 -19.69
CA ALA A 123 -1.07 17.65 -19.66
C ALA A 123 0.42 17.28 -19.51
N GLY A 124 0.73 16.49 -18.47
CA GLY A 124 2.10 16.05 -18.17
C GLY A 124 2.87 16.94 -17.20
N GLU A 125 2.34 18.08 -16.78
CA GLU A 125 2.95 18.88 -15.71
C GLU A 125 2.80 18.18 -14.35
N LEU A 126 3.88 18.19 -13.56
CA LEU A 126 3.89 17.62 -12.22
C LEU A 126 3.51 18.68 -11.18
N VAL A 127 2.38 18.49 -10.51
CA VAL A 127 2.00 19.33 -9.37
C VAL A 127 2.73 18.87 -8.11
N ARG A 128 3.41 19.79 -7.42
CA ARG A 128 4.03 19.53 -6.12
C ARG A 128 3.18 20.08 -4.99
N VAL A 129 3.12 19.33 -3.88
CA VAL A 129 2.44 19.76 -2.66
C VAL A 129 3.39 19.78 -1.48
N ARG A 130 3.16 20.68 -0.53
CA ARG A 130 3.85 20.70 0.77
C ARG A 130 3.09 19.90 1.81
N ALA A 131 3.79 19.36 2.80
CA ALA A 131 3.15 18.76 3.97
C ALA A 131 2.16 19.75 4.60
N GLY A 132 0.96 19.29 4.94
CA GLY A 132 -0.12 20.13 5.48
C GLY A 132 -0.90 20.93 4.43
N GLN A 133 -0.52 20.90 3.15
CA GLN A 133 -1.29 21.55 2.08
C GLN A 133 -2.65 20.86 1.90
N VAL A 134 -3.71 21.65 1.71
CA VAL A 134 -5.05 21.14 1.41
C VAL A 134 -5.05 20.41 0.07
N LEU A 135 -5.59 19.20 0.06
CA LEU A 135 -5.77 18.37 -1.13
C LEU A 135 -7.22 18.34 -1.63
N GLY A 136 -8.15 18.68 -0.75
CA GLY A 136 -9.58 18.61 -1.02
C GLY A 136 -10.39 18.57 0.25
N ARG A 137 -11.66 18.18 0.11
CA ARG A 137 -12.62 18.08 1.21
C ARG A 137 -13.02 16.63 1.42
N MET A 138 -13.01 16.20 2.68
CA MET A 138 -13.48 14.89 3.11
C MET A 138 -14.92 14.68 2.66
N GLY A 139 -15.25 13.44 2.28
CA GLY A 139 -16.58 13.10 1.81
C GLY A 139 -16.96 11.67 2.12
N ARG A 140 -17.78 11.14 1.21
CA ARG A 140 -18.32 9.77 1.27
C ARG A 140 -18.50 9.19 -0.14
N SER A 141 -17.72 9.69 -1.10
CA SER A 141 -17.85 9.25 -2.49
C SER A 141 -17.32 7.82 -2.66
N ALA A 142 -18.01 6.99 -3.43
CA ALA A 142 -17.58 5.65 -3.78
C ALA A 142 -18.28 5.19 -5.06
N GLY A 143 -17.62 4.33 -5.83
CA GLY A 143 -18.17 3.59 -6.95
C GLY A 143 -18.61 2.20 -6.50
N GLY A 144 -19.74 1.72 -7.04
CA GLY A 144 -20.30 0.39 -6.73
C GLY A 144 -20.98 0.26 -5.37
N TYR A 145 -20.91 1.25 -4.48
CA TYR A 145 -21.61 1.25 -3.19
C TYR A 145 -21.81 2.66 -2.63
N THR A 146 -22.59 2.79 -1.55
CA THR A 146 -22.85 4.06 -0.86
C THR A 146 -22.33 4.03 0.57
N ILE A 147 -21.48 5.00 0.94
CA ILE A 147 -21.01 5.22 2.32
C ILE A 147 -21.96 6.18 3.03
N PRO A 148 -22.80 5.79 4.00
CA PRO A 148 -23.77 6.69 4.64
C PRO A 148 -23.14 7.97 5.21
N LYS A 149 -23.89 9.07 5.26
CA LYS A 149 -23.41 10.36 5.79
C LYS A 149 -22.76 10.23 7.17
N ALA A 150 -23.39 9.48 8.08
CA ALA A 150 -22.87 9.21 9.42
C ALA A 150 -21.50 8.49 9.43
N ARG A 151 -21.12 7.86 8.32
CA ARG A 151 -19.83 7.20 8.11
C ARG A 151 -18.97 7.86 7.04
N ALA A 152 -19.23 9.12 6.68
CA ALA A 152 -18.29 9.89 5.88
C ALA A 152 -16.91 9.89 6.57
N HIS A 153 -15.85 9.68 5.81
CA HIS A 153 -14.48 9.57 6.33
C HIS A 153 -13.46 9.88 5.24
N LEU A 154 -12.22 10.13 5.65
CA LEU A 154 -11.06 9.99 4.80
C LEU A 154 -10.57 8.54 4.90
N HIS A 155 -10.45 7.84 3.78
CA HIS A 155 -9.65 6.62 3.72
C HIS A 155 -8.22 7.00 3.35
N PHE A 156 -7.26 6.66 4.21
CA PHE A 156 -5.86 7.08 4.11
C PHE A 156 -4.93 5.86 4.10
N GLU A 157 -4.07 5.77 3.09
CA GLU A 157 -3.07 4.71 2.95
C GLU A 157 -1.65 5.28 2.85
N MET A 158 -0.67 4.45 3.20
CA MET A 158 0.76 4.68 2.99
C MET A 158 1.39 3.39 2.46
N GLY A 159 2.21 3.42 1.42
CA GLY A 159 2.69 2.16 0.87
C GLY A 159 3.67 2.22 -0.29
N LEU A 160 3.80 1.09 -0.98
CA LEU A 160 4.62 0.91 -2.17
C LEU A 160 3.75 0.54 -3.37
N ARG A 161 4.15 1.02 -4.56
CA ARG A 161 3.61 0.59 -5.84
C ARG A 161 4.43 -0.56 -6.43
N LEU A 162 3.78 -1.63 -6.89
CA LEU A 162 4.43 -2.87 -7.32
C LEU A 162 5.09 -2.78 -8.69
N THR A 163 4.35 -2.39 -9.74
CA THR A 163 4.86 -2.44 -11.12
C THR A 163 4.50 -1.24 -11.98
N ASP A 164 5.37 -0.89 -12.94
CA ASP A 164 5.05 0.00 -14.07
C ASP A 164 4.22 -0.70 -15.16
N ASP A 165 4.30 -2.03 -15.28
CA ASP A 165 3.60 -2.83 -16.31
C ASP A 165 2.24 -3.35 -15.81
N PHE A 166 1.52 -2.52 -15.04
CA PHE A 166 0.28 -2.94 -14.38
C PHE A 166 -0.84 -3.22 -15.37
N GLU A 167 -0.92 -2.45 -16.47
CA GLU A 167 -1.96 -2.63 -17.49
C GLU A 167 -1.91 -4.03 -18.09
N ARG A 168 -0.71 -4.52 -18.44
CA ARG A 168 -0.53 -5.88 -18.98
C ARG A 168 -1.01 -6.94 -18.00
N TRP A 169 -0.73 -6.78 -16.70
CA TRP A 169 -1.22 -7.70 -15.69
C TRP A 169 -2.74 -7.64 -15.57
N TYR A 170 -3.32 -6.44 -15.59
CA TYR A 170 -4.76 -6.20 -15.46
C TYR A 170 -5.53 -6.81 -16.64
N ASP A 171 -5.10 -6.56 -17.88
CA ASP A 171 -5.70 -7.12 -19.09
C ASP A 171 -5.69 -8.65 -19.07
N ALA A 172 -4.59 -9.24 -18.62
CA ALA A 172 -4.46 -10.69 -18.52
C ALA A 172 -5.42 -11.32 -17.48
N ARG A 173 -5.95 -10.54 -16.53
CA ARG A 173 -6.95 -11.02 -15.55
C ARG A 173 -8.37 -11.09 -16.13
N GLY A 174 -8.65 -10.38 -17.23
CA GLY A 174 -9.96 -10.41 -17.88
C GLY A 174 -11.08 -9.85 -17.01
N PHE A 175 -10.82 -8.74 -16.30
CA PHE A 175 -11.86 -8.03 -15.56
C PHE A 175 -12.93 -7.44 -16.50
N ASP A 176 -14.16 -7.31 -16.01
CA ASP A 176 -15.28 -6.79 -16.79
C ASP A 176 -15.13 -5.29 -17.13
N ASP A 177 -14.55 -4.53 -16.21
CA ASP A 177 -14.28 -3.10 -16.37
C ASP A 177 -12.84 -2.87 -16.87
N PRO A 178 -12.58 -1.86 -17.71
CA PRO A 178 -11.22 -1.47 -18.07
C PRO A 178 -10.51 -0.80 -16.88
N ASN A 179 -9.17 -0.76 -16.93
CA ASN A 179 -8.39 -0.07 -15.91
C ASN A 179 -8.43 1.46 -16.10
N TYR A 180 -9.36 2.14 -15.42
CA TYR A 180 -9.46 3.61 -15.45
C TYR A 180 -8.30 4.34 -14.73
N HIS A 181 -7.43 3.61 -14.03
CA HIS A 181 -6.51 4.18 -13.05
C HIS A 181 -5.03 4.01 -13.42
N GLY A 182 -4.74 3.34 -14.54
CA GLY A 182 -3.38 3.02 -14.94
C GLY A 182 -2.60 2.35 -13.81
N VAL A 183 -1.35 2.77 -13.60
CA VAL A 183 -0.49 2.23 -12.54
C VAL A 183 -0.90 2.63 -11.11
N PHE A 184 -1.89 3.50 -10.93
CA PHE A 184 -2.40 3.95 -9.63
C PHE A 184 -3.76 3.32 -9.27
N ASN A 185 -4.05 2.18 -9.90
CA ASN A 185 -5.10 1.28 -9.46
C ASN A 185 -4.74 0.68 -8.09
N GLY A 186 -5.70 0.56 -7.17
CA GLY A 186 -5.48 -0.01 -5.84
C GLY A 186 -4.89 -1.42 -5.84
N MET A 187 -5.11 -2.22 -6.90
CA MET A 187 -4.50 -3.55 -7.00
C MET A 187 -2.99 -3.52 -7.27
N ASN A 188 -2.43 -2.37 -7.67
CA ASN A 188 -0.99 -2.16 -7.85
C ASN A 188 -0.31 -1.50 -6.64
N LEU A 189 -1.11 -1.13 -5.63
CA LEU A 189 -0.68 -0.40 -4.45
C LEU A 189 -0.77 -1.33 -3.24
N MET A 190 0.29 -1.44 -2.46
CA MET A 190 0.29 -2.22 -1.22
C MET A 190 0.59 -1.31 -0.05
N GLY A 191 -0.39 -1.15 0.84
CA GLY A 191 -0.31 -0.26 1.99
C GLY A 191 0.26 -0.97 3.21
N PHE A 192 1.12 -0.31 3.97
CA PHE A 192 1.47 -0.69 5.34
C PHE A 192 0.65 0.14 6.34
N ASP A 193 0.62 -0.27 7.61
CA ASP A 193 -0.16 0.40 8.65
C ASP A 193 0.24 1.88 8.82
N PRO A 194 -0.60 2.84 8.40
CA PRO A 194 -0.31 4.25 8.59
C PRO A 194 -0.26 4.63 10.07
N LEU A 195 -1.12 4.07 10.91
CA LEU A 195 -1.15 4.42 12.32
C LEU A 195 0.13 3.96 13.02
N ALA A 196 0.60 2.74 12.76
CA ALA A 196 1.87 2.25 13.30
C ALA A 196 3.07 3.07 12.81
N PHE A 197 3.09 3.49 11.54
CA PHE A 197 4.13 4.39 11.01
C PHE A 197 4.16 5.73 11.75
N TYR A 198 3.00 6.35 11.93
CA TYR A 198 2.85 7.62 12.67
C TYR A 198 3.26 7.46 14.14
N GLU A 199 2.90 6.36 14.78
CA GLU A 199 3.28 6.06 16.17
C GLU A 199 4.79 5.85 16.33
N ALA A 200 5.42 5.12 15.41
CA ALA A 200 6.87 4.93 15.38
C ALA A 200 7.61 6.26 15.18
N HIS A 201 7.10 7.15 14.31
CA HIS A 201 7.67 8.48 14.11
C HIS A 201 7.52 9.35 15.36
N ARG A 202 6.33 9.38 15.97
CA ARG A 202 6.07 10.12 17.22
C ARG A 202 6.94 9.66 18.38
N ALA A 203 7.20 8.34 18.46
CA ALA A 203 8.10 7.76 19.45
C ALA A 203 9.59 7.92 19.13
N ALA A 204 9.94 8.58 18.02
CA ALA A 204 11.29 8.70 17.49
C ALA A 204 11.99 7.35 17.22
N ALA A 205 11.21 6.26 17.05
CA ALA A 205 11.70 4.95 16.65
C ALA A 205 12.12 4.92 15.18
N ILE A 206 11.51 5.77 14.35
CA ILE A 206 11.92 6.02 12.96
C ILE A 206 12.17 7.50 12.75
N ARG A 207 13.19 7.84 11.95
CA ARG A 207 13.49 9.22 11.51
C ARG A 207 13.40 9.35 9.99
N THR A 208 13.58 8.24 9.29
CA THR A 208 13.54 8.10 7.84
C THR A 208 12.61 6.94 7.45
N VAL A 209 12.13 6.95 6.20
CA VAL A 209 11.33 5.82 5.68
C VAL A 209 12.16 4.53 5.62
N ALA A 210 13.47 4.61 5.42
CA ALA A 210 14.35 3.44 5.49
C ALA A 210 14.33 2.77 6.87
N ASP A 211 14.24 3.55 7.96
CA ASP A 211 14.16 2.99 9.32
C ASP A 211 12.88 2.15 9.48
N TRP A 212 11.76 2.59 8.91
CA TRP A 212 10.49 1.84 8.92
C TRP A 212 10.61 0.48 8.25
N PHE A 213 11.20 0.40 7.05
CA PHE A 213 11.38 -0.88 6.37
C PHE A 213 12.45 -1.75 7.04
N ALA A 214 13.45 -1.15 7.69
CA ALA A 214 14.50 -1.88 8.40
C ALA A 214 14.01 -2.61 9.65
N GLN A 215 12.92 -2.16 10.28
CA GLN A 215 12.31 -2.80 11.45
C GLN A 215 11.21 -3.83 11.10
N MET A 216 10.86 -4.01 9.83
CA MET A 216 9.84 -4.98 9.43
C MET A 216 10.36 -6.43 9.57
N GLU A 217 9.49 -7.32 10.03
CA GLU A 217 9.78 -8.75 10.17
C GLU A 217 9.13 -9.56 9.05
N PRO A 218 9.85 -10.54 8.47
CA PRO A 218 9.33 -11.33 7.36
C PRO A 218 8.37 -12.40 7.86
N ALA A 219 7.12 -12.34 7.40
CA ALA A 219 6.16 -13.43 7.59
C ALA A 219 6.37 -14.56 6.57
N VAL A 220 6.85 -14.20 5.36
CA VAL A 220 7.16 -15.16 4.30
C VAL A 220 8.45 -14.76 3.60
N VAL A 221 9.29 -15.74 3.29
CA VAL A 221 10.46 -15.56 2.44
C VAL A 221 10.27 -16.37 1.16
N LEU A 222 10.27 -15.68 0.03
CA LEU A 222 10.11 -16.24 -1.31
C LEU A 222 11.45 -16.21 -2.06
N HIS A 223 11.83 -17.32 -2.67
CA HIS A 223 12.88 -17.37 -3.67
C HIS A 223 12.27 -17.47 -5.06
N VAL A 224 12.72 -16.63 -6.00
CA VAL A 224 12.27 -16.61 -7.39
C VAL A 224 13.48 -16.79 -8.31
N ALA A 225 13.45 -17.78 -9.20
CA ALA A 225 14.51 -18.01 -10.17
C ALA A 225 14.31 -17.11 -11.40
N SER A 226 14.81 -15.88 -11.35
CA SER A 226 14.74 -14.95 -12.47
C SER A 226 16.02 -14.13 -12.62
N ARG A 227 16.52 -14.04 -13.86
CA ARG A 227 17.61 -13.14 -14.24
C ARG A 227 17.13 -11.70 -14.44
N ALA A 228 15.82 -11.48 -14.58
CA ALA A 228 15.27 -10.15 -14.73
C ALA A 228 15.50 -9.34 -13.45
N THR A 229 15.76 -8.05 -13.59
CA THR A 229 15.62 -7.10 -12.47
C THR A 229 14.22 -6.49 -12.58
N PRO A 230 13.31 -6.73 -11.61
CA PRO A 230 12.02 -6.06 -11.56
C PRO A 230 12.16 -4.53 -11.56
N ASP A 231 11.23 -3.83 -12.19
CA ASP A 231 11.14 -2.36 -12.07
C ASP A 231 10.94 -1.93 -10.61
N PHE A 232 10.30 -2.76 -9.78
CA PHE A 232 10.24 -2.59 -8.32
C PHE A 232 11.62 -2.36 -7.68
N VAL A 233 12.61 -3.20 -7.99
CA VAL A 233 13.97 -3.08 -7.43
C VAL A 233 14.66 -1.83 -7.97
N ARG A 234 14.43 -1.46 -9.23
CA ARG A 234 14.96 -0.22 -9.81
C ARG A 234 14.35 1.02 -9.17
N ARG A 235 13.06 0.98 -8.84
CA ARG A 235 12.30 2.07 -8.21
C ARG A 235 12.65 2.23 -6.73
N TYR A 236 12.85 1.12 -6.02
CA TYR A 236 13.17 1.11 -4.59
C TYR A 236 14.53 0.45 -4.31
N PRO A 237 15.64 1.01 -4.81
CA PRO A 237 16.96 0.42 -4.62
C PRO A 237 17.39 0.37 -3.14
N ARG A 238 16.71 1.08 -2.24
CA ARG A 238 16.94 0.99 -0.78
C ARG A 238 16.38 -0.26 -0.13
N LEU A 239 15.45 -0.96 -0.76
CA LEU A 239 14.96 -2.25 -0.28
C LEU A 239 15.88 -3.41 -0.69
N LEU A 240 16.88 -3.13 -1.53
CA LEU A 240 17.92 -4.08 -1.89
C LEU A 240 18.95 -4.19 -0.77
N LYS A 241 19.01 -5.35 -0.12
CA LYS A 241 20.10 -5.70 0.80
C LYS A 241 21.38 -5.85 0.00
N GLN A 242 22.50 -5.40 0.57
CA GLN A 242 23.82 -5.66 -0.01
C GLN A 242 24.01 -7.18 -0.12
N GLY A 243 24.19 -7.64 -1.36
CA GLY A 243 24.40 -9.04 -1.67
C GLY A 243 25.80 -9.31 -2.22
N ALA A 244 26.22 -10.57 -2.18
CA ALA A 244 27.46 -11.02 -2.79
C ALA A 244 27.46 -10.94 -4.34
N VAL A 245 26.31 -10.65 -4.94
CA VAL A 245 26.10 -10.62 -6.39
C VAL A 245 25.79 -9.20 -6.84
N THR A 246 26.47 -8.74 -7.89
CA THR A 246 26.20 -7.44 -8.52
C THR A 246 24.89 -7.50 -9.29
N LEU A 247 24.07 -6.44 -9.20
CA LEU A 247 22.87 -6.29 -10.03
C LEU A 247 23.19 -6.45 -11.52
N GLY A 248 22.37 -7.22 -12.22
CA GLY A 248 22.58 -7.63 -13.62
C GLY A 248 23.26 -8.99 -13.77
N ALA A 249 23.91 -9.51 -12.72
CA ALA A 249 24.54 -10.84 -12.72
C ALA A 249 23.76 -11.90 -11.92
N GLN A 250 22.64 -11.52 -11.31
CA GLN A 250 21.80 -12.44 -10.54
C GLN A 250 21.13 -13.50 -11.42
N ALA A 251 20.93 -14.69 -10.84
CA ALA A 251 20.11 -15.75 -11.42
C ALA A 251 18.74 -15.88 -10.74
N GLY A 252 18.54 -15.19 -9.62
CA GLY A 252 17.30 -15.19 -8.87
C GLY A 252 17.26 -14.13 -7.79
N TRP A 253 16.19 -14.17 -7.01
CA TRP A 253 15.88 -13.20 -5.97
C TRP A 253 15.38 -13.89 -4.72
N ARG A 254 15.90 -13.49 -3.57
CA ARG A 254 15.27 -13.71 -2.27
C ARG A 254 14.48 -12.47 -1.88
N ILE A 255 13.21 -12.66 -1.56
CA ILE A 255 12.24 -11.61 -1.28
C ILE A 255 11.64 -11.89 0.09
N GLU A 256 11.71 -10.91 0.96
CA GLU A 256 11.09 -10.92 2.28
C GLU A 256 9.80 -10.12 2.23
N CYS A 257 8.69 -10.78 2.59
CA CYS A 257 7.37 -10.19 2.62
C CYS A 257 6.83 -10.14 4.05
N ASP A 258 6.15 -9.04 4.37
CA ASP A 258 5.44 -8.88 5.64
C ASP A 258 4.14 -9.71 5.68
N PRO A 259 3.39 -9.73 6.79
CA PRO A 259 2.12 -10.46 6.89
C PRO A 259 1.04 -10.04 5.89
N SER A 260 1.12 -8.84 5.32
CA SER A 260 0.18 -8.35 4.31
C SER A 260 0.59 -8.71 2.87
N GLY A 261 1.86 -9.10 2.68
CA GLY A 261 2.47 -9.45 1.41
C GLY A 261 3.40 -8.38 0.84
N ILE A 262 3.65 -7.27 1.55
CA ILE A 262 4.53 -6.20 1.07
C ILE A 262 5.95 -6.73 0.94
N PRO A 263 6.57 -6.68 -0.26
CA PRO A 263 7.96 -7.05 -0.45
C PRO A 263 8.87 -5.92 0.06
N PHE A 264 9.42 -6.07 1.26
CA PHE A 264 10.17 -5.01 1.94
C PHE A 264 11.69 -5.22 1.95
N ALA A 265 12.19 -6.41 1.59
CA ALA A 265 13.63 -6.64 1.46
C ALA A 265 13.97 -7.63 0.36
N TRP A 266 15.02 -7.32 -0.38
CA TRP A 266 15.44 -8.04 -1.58
C TRP A 266 16.92 -8.41 -1.50
N THR A 267 17.29 -9.63 -1.89
CA THR A 267 18.68 -10.05 -2.03
C THR A 267 18.88 -10.75 -3.37
N PRO A 268 19.85 -10.34 -4.20
CA PRO A 268 20.14 -11.03 -5.45
C PRO A 268 20.79 -12.39 -5.15
N LEU A 269 20.36 -13.42 -5.87
CA LEU A 269 20.87 -14.79 -5.75
C LEU A 269 21.81 -15.14 -6.91
N SER A 270 22.89 -15.86 -6.60
CA SER A 270 23.82 -16.37 -7.62
C SER A 270 23.22 -17.57 -8.36
N ALA A 271 23.81 -17.94 -9.49
CA ALA A 271 23.42 -19.14 -10.23
C ALA A 271 23.59 -20.42 -9.40
N ASP A 272 24.63 -20.51 -8.56
CA ASP A 272 24.83 -21.63 -7.64
C ASP A 272 23.74 -21.70 -6.57
N ALA A 273 23.37 -20.55 -5.99
CA ALA A 273 22.29 -20.48 -5.01
C ALA A 273 20.97 -20.97 -5.61
N VAL A 274 20.61 -20.51 -6.82
CA VAL A 274 19.39 -20.94 -7.52
C VAL A 274 19.43 -22.43 -7.87
N ARG A 275 20.56 -22.95 -8.36
CA ARG A 275 20.73 -24.40 -8.61
C ARG A 275 20.54 -25.23 -7.35
N GLY A 276 21.06 -24.78 -6.21
CA GLY A 276 20.89 -25.45 -4.92
C GLY A 276 19.42 -25.55 -4.47
N LEU A 277 18.57 -24.62 -4.91
CA LEU A 277 17.13 -24.61 -4.65
C LEU A 277 16.32 -25.48 -5.61
N LYS A 278 16.95 -26.00 -6.68
CA LYS A 278 16.30 -26.79 -7.74
C LYS A 278 15.12 -26.07 -8.42
N LEU A 279 15.22 -24.75 -8.56
CA LEU A 279 14.23 -23.95 -9.28
C LEU A 279 14.65 -23.77 -10.75
N SER A 280 13.70 -23.98 -11.65
CA SER A 280 13.79 -23.64 -13.07
C SER A 280 13.52 -22.15 -13.28
N PRO A 281 13.96 -21.54 -14.40
CA PRO A 281 13.67 -20.14 -14.68
C PRO A 281 12.16 -19.84 -14.64
N GLY A 282 11.78 -18.79 -13.89
CA GLY A 282 10.40 -18.37 -13.65
C GLY A 282 9.77 -18.95 -12.38
N GLU A 283 10.23 -20.13 -11.94
CA GLU A 283 9.70 -20.80 -10.76
C GLU A 283 10.02 -20.05 -9.46
N ALA A 284 9.14 -20.23 -8.48
CA ALA A 284 9.28 -19.66 -7.16
C ALA A 284 8.98 -20.70 -6.07
N ALA A 285 9.67 -20.58 -4.93
CA ALA A 285 9.43 -21.40 -3.76
C ALA A 285 9.48 -20.60 -2.46
N ILE A 286 8.61 -20.96 -1.53
CA ILE A 286 8.65 -20.48 -0.16
C ILE A 286 9.80 -21.20 0.56
N VAL A 287 10.67 -20.44 1.22
CA VAL A 287 11.83 -21.00 1.95
C VAL A 287 11.77 -20.76 3.45
N ALA A 288 10.93 -19.84 3.91
CA ALA A 288 10.64 -19.65 5.32
C ALA A 288 9.24 -19.05 5.49
N VAL A 289 8.59 -19.42 6.59
CA VAL A 289 7.27 -18.94 7.01
C VAL A 289 7.30 -18.70 8.51
N ASP A 290 6.78 -17.56 8.94
CA ASP A 290 6.43 -17.29 10.33
C ASP A 290 4.90 -17.36 10.46
N GLU A 291 4.39 -18.47 10.99
CA GLU A 291 2.95 -18.70 11.14
C GLU A 291 2.29 -17.75 12.14
N ALA A 292 3.03 -17.29 13.16
CA ALA A 292 2.50 -16.36 14.16
C ALA A 292 2.28 -14.98 13.53
N LEU A 293 3.24 -14.50 12.76
CA LEU A 293 3.13 -13.26 12.00
C LEU A 293 2.02 -13.34 10.93
N LEU A 294 1.94 -14.43 10.16
CA LEU A 294 0.83 -14.65 9.22
C LEU A 294 -0.54 -14.65 9.92
N GLY A 295 -0.62 -15.24 11.12
CA GLY A 295 -1.83 -15.28 11.94
C GLY A 295 -2.34 -13.90 12.36
N THR A 296 -1.53 -12.84 12.26
CA THR A 296 -1.98 -11.45 12.48
C THR A 296 -2.81 -10.89 11.33
N GLN A 297 -2.70 -11.49 10.14
CA GLN A 297 -3.42 -11.07 8.93
C GLN A 297 -4.21 -12.22 8.26
N PRO A 298 -5.19 -12.83 8.95
CA PRO A 298 -5.93 -13.99 8.43
C PRO A 298 -6.72 -13.73 7.14
N ALA A 299 -6.96 -12.47 6.76
CA ALA A 299 -7.58 -12.13 5.49
C ALA A 299 -6.62 -12.27 4.29
N LYS A 300 -5.31 -12.35 4.53
CA LYS A 300 -4.27 -12.44 3.50
C LYS A 300 -3.78 -13.88 3.38
N ARG A 301 -4.02 -14.49 2.23
CA ARG A 301 -3.65 -15.87 1.88
C ARG A 301 -2.32 -15.87 1.14
N LEU A 302 -1.25 -15.52 1.85
CA LEU A 302 0.11 -15.54 1.30
C LEU A 302 0.65 -16.96 1.13
N VAL A 303 0.30 -17.84 2.07
CA VAL A 303 0.72 -19.24 2.10
C VAL A 303 -0.52 -20.12 2.20
N MET A 304 -0.52 -21.22 1.46
CA MET A 304 -1.47 -22.31 1.63
C MET A 304 -0.71 -23.58 1.98
N THR A 305 -1.41 -24.56 2.54
CA THR A 305 -0.85 -25.87 2.84
C THR A 305 -1.30 -26.86 1.77
N SER A 306 -0.36 -27.58 1.15
CA SER A 306 -0.68 -28.65 0.22
C SER A 306 -1.37 -29.83 0.93
N SER A 307 -1.91 -30.77 0.15
CA SER A 307 -2.44 -32.04 0.70
C SER A 307 -1.40 -32.87 1.47
N THR A 308 -0.11 -32.61 1.23
CA THR A 308 1.02 -33.28 1.89
C THR A 308 1.60 -32.49 3.06
N GLY A 309 0.96 -31.38 3.46
CA GLY A 309 1.41 -30.55 4.59
C GLY A 309 2.54 -29.57 4.25
N VAL A 310 2.87 -29.39 2.97
CA VAL A 310 3.96 -28.51 2.53
C VAL A 310 3.44 -27.10 2.25
N PRO A 311 4.10 -26.04 2.74
CA PRO A 311 3.78 -24.66 2.36
C PRO A 311 3.90 -24.45 0.85
N ILE A 312 2.84 -23.93 0.24
CA ILE A 312 2.76 -23.54 -1.17
C ILE A 312 2.31 -22.08 -1.28
N ILE A 313 2.66 -21.44 -2.41
CA ILE A 313 2.32 -20.04 -2.67
C ILE A 313 0.79 -19.89 -2.72
N GLY A 314 0.26 -19.05 -1.84
CA GLY A 314 -1.16 -18.70 -1.83
C GLY A 314 -1.51 -17.64 -2.88
N PRO A 315 -2.81 -17.42 -3.16
CA PRO A 315 -3.26 -16.56 -4.25
C PRO A 315 -2.81 -15.09 -4.10
N ASP A 316 -2.71 -14.58 -2.87
CA ASP A 316 -2.29 -13.19 -2.64
C ASP A 316 -0.79 -13.02 -2.88
N LEU A 317 0.04 -13.98 -2.45
CA LEU A 317 1.47 -13.96 -2.73
C LEU A 317 1.79 -14.21 -4.21
N ASP A 318 1.01 -15.07 -4.89
CA ASP A 318 1.15 -15.27 -6.32
C ASP A 318 0.75 -14.02 -7.11
N ALA A 319 -0.28 -13.28 -6.69
CA ALA A 319 -0.62 -11.99 -7.30
C ALA A 319 0.54 -11.00 -7.19
N VAL A 320 1.17 -10.89 -6.01
CA VAL A 320 2.38 -10.07 -5.80
C VAL A 320 3.53 -10.53 -6.69
N ARG A 321 3.81 -11.85 -6.76
CA ARG A 321 4.85 -12.41 -7.63
C ARG A 321 4.61 -12.04 -9.10
N GLN A 322 3.38 -12.22 -9.59
CA GLN A 322 3.02 -11.91 -10.98
C GLN A 322 3.15 -10.42 -11.30
N LEU A 323 2.82 -9.54 -10.36
CA LEU A 323 3.00 -8.09 -10.54
C LEU A 323 4.49 -7.72 -10.59
N LEU A 324 5.33 -8.36 -9.78
CA LEU A 324 6.77 -8.09 -9.70
C LEU A 324 7.57 -8.64 -10.89
N PHE A 325 7.19 -9.80 -11.44
CA PHE A 325 7.97 -10.52 -12.46
C PHE A 325 7.25 -10.70 -13.79
N GLY A 326 5.99 -10.28 -13.90
CA GLY A 326 5.11 -10.66 -14.99
C GLY A 326 4.49 -12.04 -14.74
N ARG A 327 3.50 -12.39 -15.57
CA ARG A 327 2.97 -13.76 -15.62
C ARG A 327 3.91 -14.63 -16.45
N GLU A 328 4.06 -15.88 -16.04
CA GLU A 328 4.56 -16.91 -16.94
C GLU A 328 3.42 -17.23 -17.90
N ASP A 329 3.63 -17.02 -19.19
CA ASP A 329 2.69 -17.44 -20.22
C ASP A 329 2.65 -18.98 -20.19
N SER A 330 1.56 -19.55 -19.68
CA SER A 330 1.27 -20.99 -19.73
C SER A 330 0.77 -21.39 -21.11
#